data_AF-A0A503XKB1-F1
#
_entry.id   AF-A0A503XKB1-F1
#
_cell.length_a   1.000
_cell.length_b   1.000
_cell.length_c   1.000
_cell.angle_alpha   90.00
_cell.angle_beta   90.00
_cell.angle_gamma   90.00
#
_symmetry.space_group_name_H-M   'P 1'
#
loop_
_entity.id
_entity.type
_entity.pdbx_description
1 polymer ?
#
loop_
_entity_poly.entity_id
_entity_poly.type
_entity_poly.pdbx_seq_one_letter_code
_entity_poly.pdbx_strand_id
1 'polypeptide(L)'
;MPKTLTWLTPFSWLTLAALAGLGLGGCKILPTPVAQSENSAPAFNPDKMVEDIWASKVIPYLSQKAGPFAEVHALAKTDPAAAGAKYGNPKKQANSPWTFAVRVEGKIVAANTQSRAGTMDIDVDGDGKADARVQIGPAMRGTALRDSLDFVQFNDFTNQIDFAQFGKAFNAYADKTMLSKLPREALEGRTAKVLGAYTIEAGQDLPLVTPAEAEIGPKP
;
A
#
# COMPACT_ATOMS: atom_id res chain seq x y z
N MET A 1 -0.38 -13.00 -58.60
CA MET A 1 -1.18 -13.35 -59.79
C MET A 1 -1.14 -14.87 -59.97
N PRO A 2 -2.20 -15.53 -60.47
CA PRO A 2 -3.61 -15.42 -60.03
C PRO A 2 -4.36 -16.77 -60.08
N LYS A 3 -5.59 -16.80 -59.56
CA LYS A 3 -6.84 -17.32 -60.19
C LYS A 3 -7.94 -17.30 -59.10
N THR A 4 -8.87 -16.33 -59.01
CA THR A 4 -10.08 -16.06 -59.83
C THR A 4 -10.87 -17.33 -60.15
N LEU A 5 -12.20 -17.46 -60.03
CA LEU A 5 -13.33 -16.65 -59.53
C LEU A 5 -14.60 -17.49 -59.84
N THR A 6 -15.73 -17.22 -59.16
CA THR A 6 -17.14 -17.36 -59.66
C THR A 6 -17.68 -18.78 -59.97
N TRP A 7 -18.96 -19.17 -59.82
CA TRP A 7 -20.29 -18.53 -59.72
C TRP A 7 -21.35 -19.65 -59.50
N LEU A 8 -22.53 -19.51 -58.87
CA LEU A 8 -23.83 -19.03 -59.41
C LEU A 8 -24.94 -19.29 -58.34
N THR A 9 -25.64 -18.28 -57.79
CA THR A 9 -27.01 -17.75 -58.12
C THR A 9 -28.20 -18.60 -57.60
N PRO A 10 -29.47 -18.14 -57.62
CA PRO A 10 -30.08 -16.84 -57.28
C PRO A 10 -31.41 -16.94 -56.47
N PHE A 11 -32.05 -15.79 -56.24
CA PHE A 11 -33.52 -15.56 -56.26
C PHE A 11 -34.39 -16.08 -55.10
N SER A 12 -34.95 -15.15 -54.30
CA SER A 12 -36.42 -14.97 -54.26
C SER A 12 -36.83 -13.71 -53.49
N TRP A 13 -37.95 -13.17 -53.97
CA TRP A 13 -38.53 -11.84 -53.76
C TRP A 13 -39.05 -11.50 -52.36
N LEU A 14 -39.19 -10.19 -52.16
CA LEU A 14 -40.06 -9.52 -51.18
C LEU A 14 -41.45 -10.17 -51.06
N THR A 15 -41.99 -10.20 -49.85
CA THR A 15 -43.39 -9.82 -49.58
C THR A 15 -43.58 -9.38 -48.13
N LEU A 16 -44.26 -8.25 -47.99
CA LEU A 16 -44.66 -7.55 -46.79
C LEU A 16 -45.96 -8.17 -46.24
N ALA A 17 -46.04 -8.47 -44.94
CA ALA A 17 -47.33 -8.59 -44.23
C ALA A 17 -47.15 -8.36 -42.73
N ALA A 18 -47.64 -7.21 -42.26
CA ALA A 18 -47.89 -6.95 -40.86
C ALA A 18 -49.18 -7.68 -40.44
N LEU A 19 -49.17 -8.40 -39.31
CA LEU A 19 -50.36 -8.71 -38.54
C LEU A 19 -50.02 -8.77 -37.06
N ALA A 20 -50.67 -7.90 -36.28
CA ALA A 20 -50.66 -7.89 -34.83
C ALA A 20 -51.50 -9.05 -34.27
N GLY A 21 -51.04 -9.65 -33.16
CA GLY A 21 -51.79 -10.66 -32.42
C GLY A 21 -51.27 -10.80 -30.99
N LEU A 22 -52.03 -10.25 -30.04
CA LEU A 22 -51.85 -10.39 -28.59
C LEU A 22 -51.97 -11.87 -28.18
N GLY A 23 -51.02 -12.33 -27.37
CA GLY A 23 -51.08 -13.63 -26.68
C GLY A 23 -50.23 -13.59 -25.42
N LEU A 24 -50.81 -13.12 -24.31
CA LEU A 24 -50.21 -13.21 -22.98
C LEU A 24 -50.25 -14.66 -22.51
N GLY A 25 -49.21 -15.42 -22.83
CA GLY A 25 -48.92 -16.71 -22.20
C GLY A 25 -48.27 -16.45 -20.84
N GLY A 26 -49.06 -16.49 -19.77
CA GLY A 26 -48.57 -16.39 -18.41
C GLY A 26 -47.68 -17.59 -18.04
N CYS A 27 -46.36 -17.39 -18.05
CA CYS A 27 -45.46 -18.23 -17.27
C CYS A 27 -45.75 -17.97 -15.79
N LYS A 28 -46.30 -18.96 -15.10
CA LYS A 28 -46.43 -18.97 -13.65
C LYS A 28 -45.02 -18.98 -13.05
N ILE A 29 -44.54 -17.81 -12.63
CA ILE A 29 -43.32 -17.67 -11.83
C ILE A 29 -43.60 -18.38 -10.51
N LEU A 30 -43.02 -19.57 -10.35
CA LEU A 30 -42.95 -20.22 -9.05
C LEU A 30 -42.03 -19.34 -8.18
N PRO A 31 -42.44 -18.95 -6.95
CA PRO A 31 -41.52 -18.31 -6.04
C PRO A 31 -40.42 -19.31 -5.73
N THR A 32 -39.22 -19.07 -6.25
CA THR A 32 -38.03 -19.66 -5.65
C THR A 32 -38.02 -19.18 -4.21
N PRO A 33 -37.99 -20.09 -3.20
CA PRO A 33 -37.71 -19.64 -1.85
C PRO A 33 -36.37 -18.93 -1.94
N VAL A 34 -36.36 -17.63 -1.65
CA VAL A 34 -35.13 -16.92 -1.37
C VAL A 34 -34.50 -17.70 -0.23
N ALA A 35 -33.51 -18.52 -0.55
CA ALA A 35 -32.58 -18.97 0.46
C ALA A 35 -31.98 -17.68 0.99
N GLN A 36 -32.51 -17.25 2.14
CA GLN A 36 -31.97 -16.19 2.94
C GLN A 36 -30.60 -16.69 3.36
N SER A 37 -29.60 -16.39 2.52
CA SER A 37 -28.21 -16.69 2.79
C SER A 37 -27.79 -15.75 3.89
N GLU A 38 -28.11 -16.09 5.12
CA GLU A 38 -27.54 -15.50 6.34
C GLU A 38 -26.09 -15.99 6.52
N ASN A 39 -25.29 -15.86 5.47
CA ASN A 39 -23.83 -15.82 5.59
C ASN A 39 -23.43 -14.37 5.36
N SER A 40 -23.75 -13.52 6.34
CA SER A 40 -23.12 -12.21 6.46
C SER A 40 -21.65 -12.45 6.85
N ALA A 41 -20.81 -12.78 5.87
CA ALA A 41 -19.37 -12.59 6.04
C ALA A 41 -19.17 -11.15 6.56
N PRO A 42 -18.38 -10.94 7.63
CA PRO A 42 -18.19 -9.60 8.17
C PRO A 42 -17.74 -8.67 7.04
N ALA A 43 -18.38 -7.49 6.95
CA ALA A 43 -18.01 -6.48 5.97
C ALA A 43 -16.51 -6.15 6.12
N PHE A 44 -15.81 -6.03 4.99
CA PHE A 44 -14.40 -5.70 4.96
C PHE A 44 -14.13 -4.42 5.78
N ASN A 45 -13.36 -4.56 6.86
CA ASN A 45 -13.03 -3.47 7.76
C ASN A 45 -11.50 -3.39 7.94
N PRO A 46 -10.80 -2.65 7.06
CA PRO A 46 -9.34 -2.60 7.06
C PRO A 46 -8.78 -1.96 8.33
N ASP A 47 -9.47 -0.97 8.92
CA ASP A 47 -9.02 -0.31 10.14
C ASP A 47 -8.97 -1.29 11.32
N LYS A 48 -10.03 -2.08 11.50
CA LYS A 48 -10.08 -3.11 12.54
C LYS A 48 -9.06 -4.23 12.31
N MET A 49 -8.90 -4.66 11.06
CA MET A 49 -7.90 -5.67 10.69
C MET A 49 -6.48 -5.22 11.03
N VAL A 50 -6.14 -3.94 10.79
CA VAL A 50 -4.83 -3.37 11.14
C VAL A 50 -4.67 -3.30 12.66
N GLU A 51 -5.67 -2.78 13.37
CA GLU A 51 -5.66 -2.70 14.83
C GLU A 51 -5.38 -4.07 15.48
N ASP A 52 -6.02 -5.13 14.98
CA ASP A 52 -5.91 -6.49 15.52
C ASP A 52 -4.52 -7.11 15.37
N ILE A 53 -3.74 -6.67 14.37
CA ILE A 53 -2.41 -7.25 14.09
C ILE A 53 -1.26 -6.32 14.47
N TRP A 54 -1.52 -5.04 14.75
CA TRP A 54 -0.47 -4.04 14.88
C TRP A 54 0.54 -4.38 15.97
N ALA A 55 0.07 -4.47 17.21
CA ALA A 55 0.94 -4.71 18.37
C ALA A 55 1.48 -6.15 18.40
N SER A 56 0.67 -7.13 17.99
CA SER A 56 1.02 -8.54 18.13
C SER A 56 1.82 -9.13 16.97
N LYS A 57 1.78 -8.52 15.78
CA LYS A 57 2.47 -9.03 14.58
C LYS A 57 3.32 -7.98 13.88
N VAL A 58 2.78 -6.80 13.59
CA VAL A 58 3.46 -5.78 12.77
C VAL A 58 4.71 -5.26 13.48
N ILE A 59 4.59 -4.80 14.73
CA ILE A 59 5.72 -4.27 15.49
C ILE A 59 6.81 -5.33 15.74
N PRO A 60 6.50 -6.55 16.23
CA PRO A 60 7.51 -7.59 16.38
C PRO A 60 8.22 -7.96 15.07
N TYR A 61 7.45 -8.10 13.98
CA TYR A 61 8.02 -8.42 12.67
C TYR A 61 8.96 -7.33 12.18
N LEU A 62 8.53 -6.06 12.19
CA LEU A 62 9.38 -4.94 11.77
C LEU A 62 10.62 -4.83 12.65
N SER A 63 10.48 -5.01 13.96
CA SER A 63 11.60 -4.98 14.90
C SER A 63 12.64 -6.07 14.59
N GLN A 64 12.20 -7.28 14.25
CA GLN A 64 13.11 -8.36 13.88
C GLN A 64 13.74 -8.15 12.49
N LYS A 65 12.95 -7.65 11.53
CA LYS A 65 13.33 -7.58 10.12
C LYS A 65 14.16 -6.34 9.81
N ALA A 66 13.96 -5.23 10.53
CA ALA A 66 14.60 -3.96 10.23
C ALA A 66 16.10 -3.96 10.52
N GLY A 67 16.89 -3.40 9.60
CA GLY A 67 18.31 -3.10 9.80
C GLY A 67 18.58 -1.60 9.98
N PRO A 68 19.81 -1.20 10.35
CA PRO A 68 20.22 0.20 10.36
C PRO A 68 20.05 0.83 8.97
N PHE A 69 19.48 2.04 8.89
CA PHE A 69 19.13 2.67 7.61
C PHE A 69 20.29 2.73 6.63
N ALA A 70 21.48 3.18 7.06
CA ALA A 70 22.66 3.30 6.20
C ALA A 70 23.05 1.95 5.57
N GLU A 71 23.06 0.87 6.35
CA GLU A 71 23.38 -0.48 5.87
C GLU A 71 22.32 -1.00 4.89
N VAL A 72 21.05 -0.86 5.24
CA VAL A 72 19.94 -1.32 4.41
C VAL A 72 19.92 -0.56 3.09
N HIS A 73 20.09 0.76 3.14
CA HIS A 73 20.04 1.62 1.97
C HIS A 73 21.24 1.41 1.03
N ALA A 74 22.45 1.23 1.59
CA ALA A 74 23.63 0.88 0.81
C ALA A 74 23.46 -0.46 0.08
N LEU A 75 22.97 -1.50 0.79
CA LEU A 75 22.71 -2.80 0.17
C LEU A 75 21.57 -2.73 -0.85
N ALA A 76 20.51 -1.97 -0.57
CA ALA A 76 19.40 -1.83 -1.48
C ALA A 76 19.79 -1.16 -2.80
N LYS A 77 20.80 -0.29 -2.80
CA LYS A 77 21.34 0.34 -4.02
C LYS A 77 22.22 -0.62 -4.84
N THR A 78 22.96 -1.52 -4.18
CA THR A 78 23.92 -2.41 -4.86
C THR A 78 23.32 -3.76 -5.23
N ASP A 79 22.49 -4.32 -4.36
CA ASP A 79 21.77 -5.58 -4.55
C ASP A 79 20.37 -5.50 -3.90
N PRO A 80 19.38 -4.94 -4.62
CA PRO A 80 18.00 -4.84 -4.13
C PRO A 80 17.38 -6.19 -3.77
N ALA A 81 17.79 -7.28 -4.43
CA ALA A 81 17.24 -8.61 -4.18
C ALA A 81 17.75 -9.19 -2.86
N ALA A 82 19.06 -9.06 -2.58
CA ALA A 82 19.63 -9.46 -1.30
C ALA A 82 19.10 -8.60 -0.15
N ALA A 83 19.01 -7.28 -0.34
CA ALA A 83 18.35 -6.38 0.62
C ALA A 83 16.90 -6.80 0.85
N GLY A 84 16.19 -7.16 -0.21
CA GLY A 84 14.78 -7.55 -0.17
C GLY A 84 14.54 -8.85 0.60
N ALA A 85 15.41 -9.83 0.40
CA ALA A 85 15.38 -11.08 1.15
C ALA A 85 15.66 -10.85 2.65
N LYS A 86 16.65 -10.02 2.97
CA LYS A 86 17.10 -9.78 4.34
C LYS A 86 16.14 -8.85 5.12
N TYR A 87 15.84 -7.69 4.56
CA TYR A 87 15.16 -6.57 5.24
C TYR A 87 13.76 -6.26 4.69
N GLY A 88 13.31 -6.92 3.62
CA GLY A 88 12.02 -6.65 2.97
C GLY A 88 11.06 -7.83 2.97
N ASN A 89 10.08 -7.75 2.07
CA ASN A 89 9.11 -8.81 1.78
C ASN A 89 9.55 -9.60 0.53
N PRO A 90 10.17 -10.79 0.68
CA PRO A 90 10.60 -11.60 -0.47
C PRO A 90 9.42 -12.18 -1.27
N LYS A 91 8.21 -12.16 -0.72
CA LYS A 91 6.98 -12.64 -1.37
C LYS A 91 6.22 -11.52 -2.09
N LYS A 92 6.80 -10.32 -2.22
CA LYS A 92 6.21 -9.22 -2.98
C LYS A 92 5.76 -9.69 -4.38
N GLN A 93 4.77 -9.04 -4.95
CA GLN A 93 4.38 -9.31 -6.33
C GLN A 93 5.57 -9.06 -7.28
N ALA A 94 5.68 -9.84 -8.36
CA ALA A 94 6.85 -9.89 -9.23
C ALA A 94 7.33 -8.49 -9.69
N ASN A 95 6.38 -7.61 -10.02
CA ASN A 95 6.65 -6.27 -10.56
C ASN A 95 6.49 -5.15 -9.52
N SER A 96 6.19 -5.47 -8.25
CA SER A 96 6.15 -4.45 -7.20
C SER A 96 7.57 -4.02 -6.83
N PRO A 97 7.80 -2.73 -6.51
CA PRO A 97 9.09 -2.26 -6.05
C PRO A 97 9.47 -2.93 -4.72
N TRP A 98 10.77 -3.00 -4.44
CA TRP A 98 11.24 -3.48 -3.14
C TRP A 98 10.89 -2.48 -2.05
N THR A 99 10.45 -3.01 -0.92
CA THR A 99 10.15 -2.25 0.29
C THR A 99 10.92 -2.86 1.44
N PHE A 100 11.62 -2.02 2.21
CA PHE A 100 12.57 -2.45 3.24
C PHE A 100 12.17 -1.90 4.60
N ALA A 101 12.23 -2.75 5.63
CA ALA A 101 12.13 -2.35 7.02
C ALA A 101 13.48 -1.77 7.50
N VAL A 102 13.42 -0.63 8.17
CA VAL A 102 14.60 0.13 8.60
C VAL A 102 14.45 0.70 10.01
N ARG A 103 15.60 0.84 10.67
CA ARG A 103 15.80 1.70 11.83
C ARG A 103 16.53 2.96 11.39
N VAL A 104 15.87 4.10 11.51
CA VAL A 104 16.48 5.42 11.25
C VAL A 104 16.76 6.05 12.61
N GLU A 105 18.02 6.26 12.91
CA GLU A 105 18.46 6.96 14.13
C GLU A 105 19.41 8.06 13.71
N GLY A 106 19.15 9.28 14.17
CA GLY A 106 19.91 10.43 13.69
C GLY A 106 19.39 11.77 14.19
N LYS A 107 19.97 12.84 13.67
CA LYS A 107 19.60 14.23 14.00
C LYS A 107 18.60 14.76 12.98
N ILE A 108 17.57 15.43 13.46
CA ILE A 108 16.62 16.13 12.59
C ILE A 108 17.30 17.41 12.08
N VAL A 109 17.48 17.53 10.77
CA VAL A 109 18.14 18.67 10.13
C VAL A 109 17.15 19.62 9.44
N ALA A 110 15.96 19.14 9.09
CA ALA A 110 14.86 19.98 8.61
C ALA A 110 13.51 19.37 8.99
N ALA A 111 12.48 20.20 9.18
CA ALA A 111 11.12 19.74 9.39
C ALA A 111 10.09 20.57 8.62
N ASN A 112 9.16 19.89 7.94
CA ASN A 112 7.98 20.50 7.34
C ASN A 112 6.73 20.09 8.16
N THR A 113 6.28 20.98 9.02
CA THR A 113 5.07 20.79 9.85
C THR A 113 3.88 21.63 9.37
N GLN A 114 4.08 22.51 8.38
CA GLN A 114 3.01 23.33 7.80
C GLN A 114 2.14 22.54 6.82
N SER A 115 2.73 21.56 6.13
CA SER A 115 2.01 20.66 5.23
C SER A 115 1.25 19.59 6.00
N ARG A 116 0.07 19.20 5.49
CA ARG A 116 -0.61 17.99 5.95
C ARG A 116 0.18 16.71 5.66
N ALA A 117 0.98 16.70 4.60
CA ALA A 117 1.96 15.65 4.36
C ALA A 117 3.28 16.05 5.03
N GLY A 118 3.24 16.22 6.35
CA GLY A 118 4.37 16.70 7.12
C GLY A 118 5.53 15.69 7.10
N THR A 119 6.75 16.21 7.13
CA THR A 119 7.97 15.38 7.10
C THR A 119 9.04 15.93 8.03
N MET A 120 9.97 15.07 8.43
CA MET A 120 11.24 15.46 9.03
C MET A 120 12.38 14.78 8.28
N ASP A 121 13.42 15.53 8.01
CA ASP A 121 14.61 15.07 7.31
C ASP A 121 15.68 14.76 8.36
N ILE A 122 16.22 13.55 8.32
CA ILE A 122 17.12 12.99 9.32
C ILE A 122 18.49 12.75 8.69
N ASP A 123 19.50 13.29 9.34
CA ASP A 123 20.93 13.01 9.15
C ASP A 123 21.29 11.80 10.02
N VAL A 124 21.66 10.68 9.40
CA VAL A 124 22.00 9.43 10.11
C VAL A 124 23.49 9.24 10.30
N ASP A 125 24.33 9.93 9.53
CA ASP A 125 25.78 9.76 9.54
C ASP A 125 26.56 10.91 10.22
N GLY A 126 25.86 12.00 10.53
CA GLY A 126 26.36 13.17 11.24
C GLY A 126 27.08 14.19 10.34
N ASP A 127 26.94 14.10 9.01
CA ASP A 127 27.59 15.02 8.07
C ASP A 127 26.85 16.37 7.91
N GLY A 128 25.69 16.52 8.56
CA GLY A 128 24.84 17.70 8.52
C GLY A 128 23.85 17.74 7.34
N LYS A 129 23.80 16.70 6.51
CA LYS A 129 22.84 16.54 5.42
C LYS A 129 21.85 15.43 5.74
N ALA A 130 20.68 15.51 5.13
CA ALA A 130 19.66 14.49 5.31
C ALA A 130 19.97 13.25 4.47
N ASP A 131 19.81 12.08 5.07
CA ASP A 131 19.90 10.77 4.41
C ASP A 131 18.52 10.14 4.20
N ALA A 132 17.58 10.46 5.08
CA ALA A 132 16.23 9.90 5.09
C ALA A 132 15.20 10.99 5.34
N ARG A 133 14.03 10.87 4.69
CA ARG A 133 12.87 11.71 4.97
C ARG A 133 11.80 10.86 5.66
N VAL A 134 11.47 11.18 6.90
CA VAL A 134 10.42 10.47 7.65
C VAL A 134 9.12 11.24 7.59
N GLN A 135 8.04 10.54 7.24
CA GLN A 135 6.69 11.10 7.27
C GLN A 135 6.19 11.26 8.71
N ILE A 136 5.65 12.43 9.05
CA ILE A 136 5.10 12.72 10.40
C ILE A 136 3.58 13.02 10.37
N GLY A 137 2.92 12.88 9.21
CA GLY A 137 1.46 12.99 9.09
C GLY A 137 0.92 14.42 9.15
N PRO A 138 -0.41 14.58 9.21
CA PRO A 138 -1.43 13.52 9.28
C PRO A 138 -1.76 12.82 7.94
N ALA A 139 -1.34 13.37 6.80
CA ALA A 139 -1.59 12.79 5.49
C ALA A 139 -0.40 11.96 4.99
N MET A 140 -0.27 10.76 5.54
CA MET A 140 0.75 9.78 5.16
C MET A 140 0.49 9.22 3.75
N ARG A 141 1.55 9.04 2.97
CA ARG A 141 1.55 8.58 1.59
C ARG A 141 2.15 7.19 1.46
N GLY A 142 1.81 6.53 0.35
CA GLY A 142 2.37 5.22 -0.01
C GLY A 142 1.79 4.06 0.80
N THR A 143 2.40 2.89 0.64
CA THR A 143 1.96 1.62 1.25
C THR A 143 3.11 0.84 1.87
N ALA A 144 4.23 1.53 2.17
CA ALA A 144 5.48 0.88 2.57
C ALA A 144 5.33 -0.01 3.81
N LEU A 145 4.54 0.39 4.80
CA LEU A 145 4.29 -0.46 5.98
C LEU A 145 3.66 -1.80 5.58
N ARG A 146 2.53 -1.79 4.85
CA ARG A 146 1.87 -3.00 4.36
C ARG A 146 2.81 -3.85 3.51
N ASP A 147 3.51 -3.21 2.56
CA ASP A 147 4.30 -3.90 1.54
C ASP A 147 5.59 -4.54 2.08
N SER A 148 6.05 -4.09 3.25
CA SER A 148 7.21 -4.68 3.95
C SER A 148 6.91 -6.02 4.65
N LEU A 149 5.63 -6.38 4.83
CA LEU A 149 5.20 -7.54 5.61
C LEU A 149 5.03 -8.78 4.75
N ASP A 150 5.80 -9.83 5.02
CA ASP A 150 5.75 -11.08 4.23
C ASP A 150 4.55 -12.00 4.54
N PHE A 151 3.78 -11.65 5.56
CA PHE A 151 2.52 -12.32 5.94
C PHE A 151 1.28 -11.58 5.44
N VAL A 152 1.45 -10.45 4.74
CA VAL A 152 0.35 -9.73 4.07
C VAL A 152 0.55 -9.84 2.57
N GLN A 153 -0.27 -10.64 1.91
CA GLN A 153 -0.17 -10.87 0.47
C GLN A 153 -1.43 -10.39 -0.24
N PHE A 154 -1.27 -9.94 -1.49
CA PHE A 154 -2.40 -9.50 -2.30
C PHE A 154 -3.51 -10.57 -2.40
N ASN A 155 -3.12 -11.85 -2.50
CA ASN A 155 -4.04 -12.97 -2.63
C ASN A 155 -4.89 -13.24 -1.36
N ASP A 156 -4.58 -12.57 -0.24
CA ASP A 156 -5.40 -12.63 0.98
C ASP A 156 -6.61 -11.68 0.91
N PHE A 157 -6.73 -10.89 -0.18
CA PHE A 157 -7.77 -9.88 -0.39
C PHE A 157 -8.62 -10.21 -1.61
N THR A 158 -9.89 -9.79 -1.57
CA THR A 158 -10.83 -10.05 -2.67
C THR A 158 -10.45 -9.31 -3.95
N ASN A 159 -9.90 -8.10 -3.82
CA ASN A 159 -9.61 -7.24 -4.97
C ASN A 159 -8.54 -6.18 -4.63
N GLN A 160 -8.15 -5.40 -5.65
CA GLN A 160 -7.14 -4.33 -5.53
C GLN A 160 -7.60 -3.13 -4.67
N ILE A 161 -8.90 -2.86 -4.62
CA ILE A 161 -9.46 -1.77 -3.80
C ILE A 161 -9.30 -2.14 -2.32
N ASP A 162 -9.68 -3.35 -1.92
CA ASP A 162 -9.54 -3.84 -0.55
C ASP A 162 -8.08 -3.82 -0.10
N PHE A 163 -7.17 -4.34 -0.94
CA PHE A 163 -5.75 -4.33 -0.64
C PHE A 163 -5.19 -2.91 -0.47
N ALA A 164 -5.59 -1.97 -1.35
CA ALA A 164 -5.20 -0.56 -1.25
C ALA A 164 -5.77 0.13 0.00
N GLN A 165 -7.03 -0.13 0.33
CA GLN A 165 -7.68 0.36 1.55
C GLN A 165 -6.98 -0.16 2.81
N PHE A 166 -6.56 -1.43 2.82
CA PHE A 166 -5.76 -1.99 3.90
C PHE A 166 -4.43 -1.26 4.07
N GLY A 167 -3.73 -0.98 2.96
CA GLY A 167 -2.50 -0.18 2.99
C GLY A 167 -2.71 1.24 3.56
N LYS A 168 -3.82 1.89 3.19
CA LYS A 168 -4.20 3.19 3.76
C LYS A 168 -4.53 3.11 5.26
N ALA A 169 -5.16 2.02 5.71
CA ALA A 169 -5.47 1.80 7.11
C ALA A 169 -4.20 1.68 7.98
N PHE A 170 -3.12 1.06 7.49
CA PHE A 170 -1.82 1.06 8.18
C PHE A 170 -1.32 2.48 8.48
N ASN A 171 -1.33 3.31 7.45
CA ASN A 171 -0.89 4.70 7.54
C ASN A 171 -1.76 5.52 8.49
N ALA A 172 -3.09 5.36 8.41
CA ALA A 172 -4.03 6.04 9.30
C ALA A 172 -3.87 5.58 10.76
N TYR A 173 -3.62 4.29 10.97
CA TYR A 173 -3.39 3.73 12.30
C TYR A 173 -2.09 4.26 12.93
N ALA A 174 -0.98 4.29 12.17
CA ALA A 174 0.28 4.88 12.62
C ALA A 174 0.11 6.35 13.05
N ASP A 175 -0.63 7.13 12.24
CA ASP A 175 -0.89 8.54 12.54
C ASP A 175 -1.73 8.71 13.82
N LYS A 176 -2.87 8.00 13.88
CA LYS A 176 -3.80 8.05 15.01
C LYS A 176 -3.13 7.64 16.32
N THR A 177 -2.32 6.59 16.30
CA THR A 177 -1.78 6.00 17.54
C THR A 177 -0.48 6.63 18.00
N MET A 178 0.32 7.18 17.08
CA MET A 178 1.67 7.63 17.38
C MET A 178 2.00 9.01 16.78
N LEU A 179 1.89 9.21 15.46
CA LEU A 179 2.42 10.43 14.84
C LEU A 179 1.68 11.70 15.27
N SER A 180 0.36 11.64 15.41
CA SER A 180 -0.46 12.77 15.89
C SER A 180 -0.05 13.27 17.28
N LYS A 181 0.65 12.44 18.07
CA LYS A 181 1.13 12.76 19.43
C LYS A 181 2.57 13.30 19.43
N LEU A 182 3.28 13.25 18.30
CA LEU A 182 4.64 13.77 18.21
C LEU A 182 4.65 15.29 18.35
N PRO A 183 5.70 15.86 18.98
CA PRO A 183 5.90 17.30 19.02
C PRO A 183 6.03 17.86 17.61
N ARG A 184 5.44 19.03 17.36
CA ARG A 184 5.49 19.71 16.04
C ARG A 184 6.38 20.93 16.02
N GLU A 185 6.89 21.33 17.18
CA GLU A 185 7.71 22.52 17.37
C GLU A 185 9.14 22.13 17.70
N ALA A 186 10.08 22.99 17.28
CA ALA A 186 11.52 22.86 17.57
C ALA A 186 12.04 21.44 17.29
N LEU A 187 11.65 20.84 16.16
CA LEU A 187 12.09 19.50 15.77
C LEU A 187 13.56 19.49 15.35
N GLU A 188 13.97 20.49 14.58
CA GLU A 188 15.35 20.64 14.14
C GLU A 188 16.33 20.68 15.32
N GLY A 189 17.44 19.98 15.17
CA GLY A 189 18.45 19.83 16.21
C GLY A 189 18.23 18.64 17.15
N ARG A 190 17.00 18.13 17.28
CA ARG A 190 16.68 16.98 18.14
C ARG A 190 17.11 15.67 17.49
N THR A 191 17.25 14.63 18.31
CA THR A 191 17.45 13.27 17.82
C THR A 191 16.11 12.60 17.53
N ALA A 192 16.06 11.77 16.49
CA ALA A 192 14.92 10.91 16.20
C ALA A 192 15.35 9.44 16.17
N LYS A 193 14.49 8.56 16.65
CA LYS A 193 14.59 7.11 16.49
C LYS A 193 13.31 6.61 15.86
N VAL A 194 13.42 5.92 14.75
CA VAL A 194 12.27 5.53 13.92
C VAL A 194 12.42 4.08 13.51
N LEU A 195 11.39 3.28 13.80
CA LEU A 195 11.18 1.98 13.16
C LEU A 195 10.15 2.17 12.06
N GLY A 196 10.49 1.83 10.82
CA GLY A 196 9.58 2.04 9.70
C GLY A 196 9.94 1.23 8.48
N ALA A 197 9.30 1.57 7.37
CA ALA A 197 9.60 0.99 6.08
C ALA A 197 9.62 2.05 4.99
N TYR A 198 10.42 1.82 3.94
CA TYR A 198 10.44 2.66 2.75
C TYR A 198 10.51 1.80 1.49
N THR A 199 9.94 2.31 0.41
CA THR A 199 10.06 1.74 -0.92
C THR A 199 11.24 2.38 -1.61
N ILE A 200 12.10 1.58 -2.27
CA ILE A 200 13.18 2.15 -3.06
C ILE A 200 12.63 2.74 -4.35
N GLU A 201 12.90 4.02 -4.54
CA GLU A 201 12.56 4.78 -5.74
C GLU A 201 13.85 5.10 -6.51
N ALA A 202 13.75 5.13 -7.83
CA ALA A 202 14.86 5.59 -8.67
C ALA A 202 14.87 7.12 -8.67
N GLY A 203 16.00 7.73 -8.31
CA GLY A 203 16.12 9.18 -8.30
C GLY A 203 17.19 9.71 -7.35
N GLN A 204 17.18 11.03 -7.16
CA GLN A 204 18.02 11.74 -6.18
C GLN A 204 17.23 12.18 -4.94
N ASP A 205 15.93 11.88 -4.89
CA ASP A 205 15.09 12.21 -3.75
C ASP A 205 15.47 11.37 -2.53
N LEU A 206 15.31 11.96 -1.35
CA LEU A 206 15.52 11.26 -0.08
C LEU A 206 14.52 10.10 0.04
N PRO A 207 14.98 8.91 0.47
CA PRO A 207 14.10 7.80 0.79
C PRO A 207 12.99 8.21 1.77
N LEU A 208 11.74 8.06 1.34
CA LEU A 208 10.57 8.42 2.13
C LEU A 208 10.17 7.28 3.06
N VAL A 209 10.55 7.39 4.33
CA VAL A 209 10.28 6.41 5.38
C VAL A 209 8.89 6.64 5.97
N THR A 210 8.11 5.58 6.01
CA THR A 210 6.82 5.51 6.71
C THR A 210 7.04 4.84 8.07
N PRO A 211 6.91 5.58 9.18
CA PRO A 211 7.16 5.06 10.52
C PRO A 211 6.01 4.19 11.03
N ALA A 212 6.35 3.08 11.68
CA ALA A 212 5.47 2.30 12.54
C ALA A 212 5.62 2.72 14.02
N GLU A 213 6.84 3.07 14.42
CA GLU A 213 7.17 3.69 15.71
C GLU A 213 8.12 4.85 15.49
N ALA A 214 7.99 5.91 16.28
CA ALA A 214 8.92 7.02 16.29
C ALA A 214 9.02 7.64 17.68
N GLU A 215 10.24 7.99 18.05
CA GLU A 215 10.57 8.71 19.27
C GLU A 215 11.42 9.94 18.91
N ILE A 216 11.12 11.08 19.52
CA ILE A 216 11.89 12.31 19.35
C ILE A 216 12.53 12.65 20.70
N GLY A 217 13.86 12.69 20.75
CA GLY A 217 14.65 13.04 21.94
C GLY A 217 14.35 14.46 22.43
N PRO A 218 14.87 14.91 23.59
CA PRO A 218 14.54 16.22 24.17
C PRO A 218 14.88 17.41 23.25
N LYS A 219 14.35 18.59 23.57
CA LYS A 219 14.77 19.83 22.90
C LYS A 219 16.28 20.06 23.13
N PRO A 220 17.01 20.61 22.15
CA PRO A 220 18.44 20.91 22.30
C PRO A 220 18.71 21.97 23.37
#